data_AF-A0A5J9W6Q6-F1
#
_entry.id   AF-A0A5J9W6Q6-F1
#
_cell.length_a   1.000
_cell.length_b   1.000
_cell.length_c   1.000
_cell.angle_alpha   90.00
_cell.angle_beta   90.00
_cell.angle_gamma   90.00
#
_symmetry.space_group_name_H-M   'P 1'
#
loop_
_entity.id
_entity.type
_entity.pdbx_description
1 polymer ?
#
loop_
_entity_poly.entity_id
_entity_poly.type
_entity_poly.pdbx_seq_one_letter_code
_entity_poly.pdbx_strand_id
1 'polypeptide(L)'
;MSWGPTAPDALHNNPTREGWSWKTLPPPPAFTSSRVAAYAVHPDGRTIFVTADHEGRMRTFSFDIKDSVWTCLGDWALPFHDQGSFDSELDAWIGLRFDGAICTCPVVSPTTATATPPAPPPVKQPDWKMTDEKLVYAYSEGFMTATLAYMGHSSSNLE
;
A
#
# COMPACT_ATOMS: atom_id res chain seq x y z
N MET A 1 20.04 41.78 10.54
CA MET A 1 19.79 41.89 9.09
C MET A 1 18.55 41.07 8.77
N SER A 2 17.44 41.78 8.55
CA SER A 2 16.17 41.24 8.05
C SER A 2 16.30 40.93 6.57
N TRP A 3 15.71 39.83 6.11
CA TRP A 3 15.35 39.69 4.70
C TRP A 3 13.82 39.64 4.62
N GLY A 4 13.21 40.82 4.57
CA GLY A 4 11.87 40.94 3.98
C GLY A 4 12.01 40.95 2.46
N PRO A 5 11.01 40.49 1.69
CA PRO A 5 11.04 40.62 0.24
C PRO A 5 10.70 42.06 -0.17
N THR A 6 11.55 42.70 -0.98
CA THR A 6 11.25 44.04 -1.54
C THR A 6 11.11 43.98 -3.06
N ALA A 7 9.83 44.12 -3.47
CA ALA A 7 9.28 44.79 -4.66
C ALA A 7 9.34 44.12 -6.06
N PRO A 8 8.48 44.54 -7.02
CA PRO A 8 7.26 45.33 -6.92
C PRO A 8 5.99 44.60 -7.44
N ASP A 9 4.82 45.18 -7.13
CA ASP A 9 3.54 44.86 -7.76
C ASP A 9 3.64 44.80 -9.28
N ALA A 10 3.45 43.61 -9.85
CA ALA A 10 3.09 43.45 -11.25
C ALA A 10 1.92 42.47 -11.30
N LEU A 11 0.73 43.04 -11.47
CA LEU A 11 -0.49 42.34 -11.84
C LEU A 11 -0.24 41.49 -13.09
N HIS A 12 -0.13 40.18 -12.93
CA HIS A 12 -0.43 39.26 -14.02
C HIS A 12 -0.82 37.89 -13.46
N ASN A 13 -2.09 37.54 -13.69
CA ASN A 13 -2.72 36.22 -13.60
C ASN A 13 -1.86 35.10 -13.02
N ASN A 14 -2.19 34.66 -11.80
CA ASN A 14 -1.65 33.44 -11.22
C ASN A 14 -2.60 32.26 -11.48
N PRO A 15 -2.30 31.36 -12.44
CA PRO A 15 -2.97 30.07 -12.51
C PRO A 15 -2.30 29.15 -11.49
N THR A 16 -2.87 29.04 -10.28
CA THR A 16 -2.80 27.89 -9.33
C THR A 16 -3.08 28.36 -7.91
N ARG A 17 -4.37 28.52 -7.58
CA ARG A 17 -4.84 28.63 -6.19
C ARG A 17 -5.55 27.33 -5.79
N GLU A 18 -4.93 26.19 -6.06
CA GLU A 18 -5.34 24.94 -5.43
C GLU A 18 -4.11 24.37 -4.74
N GLY A 19 -3.93 24.77 -3.49
CA GLY A 19 -2.94 24.18 -2.59
C GLY A 19 -3.41 22.81 -2.09
N TRP A 20 -2.54 22.13 -1.35
CA TRP A 20 -2.88 20.87 -0.67
C TRP A 20 -4.10 21.05 0.24
N SER A 21 -5.07 20.16 0.12
CA SER A 21 -6.25 20.12 0.98
C SER A 21 -6.39 18.76 1.64
N TRP A 22 -6.90 18.76 2.87
CA TRP A 22 -7.22 17.53 3.59
C TRP A 22 -8.65 17.10 3.24
N LYS A 23 -8.84 15.81 2.99
CA LYS A 23 -10.15 15.20 2.82
C LYS A 23 -10.38 14.18 3.92
N THR A 24 -11.56 14.22 4.54
CA THR A 24 -11.98 13.15 5.45
C THR A 24 -12.35 11.93 4.60
N LEU A 25 -11.67 10.81 4.84
CA LEU A 25 -11.99 9.54 4.21
C LEU A 25 -13.14 8.87 4.97
N PRO A 26 -13.95 8.00 4.31
CA PRO A 26 -14.90 7.18 5.04
C PRO A 26 -14.16 6.32 6.07
N PRO A 27 -14.83 5.95 7.18
CA PRO A 27 -14.24 5.05 8.13
C PRO A 27 -13.84 3.75 7.43
N PRO A 28 -12.72 3.12 7.84
CA PRO A 28 -12.44 1.77 7.39
C PRO A 28 -13.59 0.84 7.80
N PRO A 29 -13.71 -0.35 7.18
CA PRO A 29 -14.46 -1.47 7.74
C PRO A 29 -14.08 -1.68 9.22
N ALA A 30 -14.89 -2.42 9.98
CA ALA A 30 -14.76 -2.56 11.45
C ALA A 30 -13.47 -3.28 11.96
N PHE A 31 -12.31 -2.93 11.42
CA PHE A 31 -10.98 -3.16 11.94
C PHE A 31 -10.41 -1.84 12.49
N THR A 32 -9.64 -1.91 13.57
CA THR A 32 -8.91 -0.75 14.10
C THR A 32 -7.60 -0.57 13.36
N SER A 33 -7.09 0.66 13.24
CA SER A 33 -5.78 0.90 12.59
C SER A 33 -4.62 0.17 13.28
N SER A 34 -4.71 -0.04 14.60
CA SER A 34 -3.79 -0.87 15.39
C SER A 34 -3.79 -2.36 15.03
N ARG A 35 -4.67 -2.78 14.12
CA ARG A 35 -4.85 -4.15 13.66
C ARG A 35 -4.55 -4.32 12.16
N VAL A 36 -4.02 -3.28 11.50
CA VAL A 36 -3.48 -3.41 10.13
C VAL A 36 -2.17 -4.17 10.20
N ALA A 37 -2.12 -5.33 9.56
CA ALA A 37 -0.93 -6.17 9.51
C ALA A 37 -0.06 -5.84 8.29
N ALA A 38 -0.69 -5.48 7.17
CA ALA A 38 0.01 -5.18 5.93
C ALA A 38 -0.81 -4.29 5.00
N TYR A 39 -0.13 -3.60 4.09
CA TYR A 39 -0.75 -2.86 2.99
C TYR A 39 0.17 -2.81 1.76
N ALA A 40 -0.43 -2.63 0.58
CA ALA A 40 0.30 -2.43 -0.66
C ALA A 40 -0.48 -1.50 -1.59
N VAL A 41 0.23 -0.68 -2.37
CA VAL A 41 -0.39 0.18 -3.39
C VAL A 41 -0.41 -0.60 -4.70
N HIS A 42 -1.58 -0.64 -5.34
CA HIS A 42 -1.73 -1.25 -6.64
C HIS A 42 -1.08 -0.37 -7.72
N PRO A 43 -0.44 -0.94 -8.77
CA PRO A 43 0.17 -0.19 -9.86
C PRO A 43 -0.80 0.65 -10.70
N ASP A 44 -2.11 0.60 -10.43
CA ASP A 44 -3.12 1.46 -11.07
C ASP A 44 -3.11 2.90 -10.52
N GLY A 45 -2.34 3.16 -9.46
CA GLY A 45 -2.26 4.46 -8.79
C GLY A 45 -3.56 4.88 -8.07
N ARG A 46 -4.51 3.95 -7.91
CA ARG A 46 -5.87 4.23 -7.42
C ARG A 46 -6.27 3.34 -6.27
N THR A 47 -5.76 2.12 -6.22
CA THR A 47 -6.23 1.10 -5.28
C THR A 47 -5.17 0.82 -4.21
N ILE A 48 -5.56 0.82 -2.94
CA ILE A 48 -4.72 0.37 -1.83
C ILE A 48 -5.29 -0.95 -1.32
N PHE A 49 -4.44 -1.96 -1.17
CA PHE A 49 -4.78 -3.22 -0.52
C PHE A 49 -4.35 -3.15 0.94
N VAL A 50 -5.20 -3.63 1.84
CA VAL A 50 -4.98 -3.58 3.29
C VAL A 50 -5.40 -4.91 3.89
N THR A 51 -4.47 -5.60 4.56
CA THR A 51 -4.79 -6.74 5.42
C THR A 51 -4.93 -6.27 6.86
N ALA A 52 -6.06 -6.57 7.48
CA ALA A 52 -6.32 -6.21 8.87
C ALA A 52 -7.12 -7.30 9.61
N ASP A 53 -7.00 -7.34 10.93
CA ASP A 53 -7.88 -8.15 11.77
C ASP A 53 -9.29 -7.56 11.77
N HIS A 54 -10.24 -8.36 11.31
CA HIS A 54 -11.65 -8.04 11.34
C HIS A 54 -12.38 -9.20 12.02
N GLU A 55 -12.93 -8.93 13.22
CA GLU A 55 -13.65 -9.93 14.03
C GLU A 55 -12.79 -11.18 14.36
N GLY A 56 -11.49 -11.00 14.62
CA GLY A 56 -10.57 -12.08 14.99
C GLY A 56 -10.09 -12.93 13.81
N ARG A 57 -10.33 -12.49 12.57
CA ARG A 57 -9.79 -13.09 11.35
C ARG A 57 -9.06 -12.04 10.51
N MET A 58 -7.92 -12.43 9.95
CA MET A 58 -7.24 -11.61 8.96
C MET A 58 -8.04 -11.63 7.66
N ARG A 59 -8.39 -10.43 7.18
CA ARG A 59 -9.05 -10.23 5.89
C ARG A 59 -8.28 -9.20 5.08
N THR A 60 -8.34 -9.34 3.76
CA THR A 60 -7.81 -8.31 2.85
C THR A 60 -8.96 -7.49 2.27
N PHE A 61 -8.76 -6.18 2.29
CA PHE A 61 -9.66 -5.17 1.74
C PHE A 61 -8.94 -4.40 0.63
N SER A 62 -9.69 -3.88 -0.33
CA SER A 62 -9.21 -2.81 -1.21
C SER A 62 -9.89 -1.49 -0.85
N PHE A 63 -9.14 -0.40 -0.93
CA PHE A 63 -9.65 0.96 -0.86
C PHE A 63 -9.42 1.68 -2.18
N ASP A 64 -10.50 2.10 -2.83
CA ASP A 64 -10.47 2.94 -4.01
C ASP A 64 -10.31 4.40 -3.58
N ILE A 65 -9.17 5.02 -3.88
CA ILE A 65 -8.87 6.40 -3.47
C ILE A 65 -9.81 7.39 -4.16
N LYS A 66 -10.14 7.16 -5.43
CA LYS A 66 -10.94 8.08 -6.25
C LYS A 66 -12.37 8.15 -5.74
N ASP A 67 -12.99 6.98 -5.59
CA ASP A 67 -14.40 6.89 -5.19
C ASP A 67 -14.55 6.83 -3.67
N SER A 68 -13.44 6.69 -2.93
CA SER A 68 -13.41 6.53 -1.48
C SER A 68 -14.32 5.36 -1.04
N VAL A 69 -14.10 4.19 -1.63
CA VAL A 69 -14.91 2.98 -1.38
C VAL A 69 -14.03 1.85 -0.87
N TRP A 70 -14.51 1.17 0.18
CA TRP A 70 -13.90 -0.05 0.71
C TRP A 70 -14.61 -1.29 0.18
N THR A 71 -13.83 -2.30 -0.20
CA THR A 71 -14.34 -3.61 -0.63
C THR A 71 -13.59 -4.70 0.13
N CYS A 72 -14.33 -5.65 0.73
CA CYS A 72 -13.72 -6.85 1.32
C CYS A 72 -13.41 -7.85 0.20
N LEU A 73 -12.15 -8.25 0.07
CA LEU A 73 -11.69 -9.15 -0.98
C LEU A 73 -11.69 -10.62 -0.52
N GLY A 74 -11.57 -10.88 0.78
CA GLY A 74 -11.74 -12.23 1.34
C GLY A 74 -10.99 -12.48 2.64
N ASP A 75 -11.19 -13.70 3.16
CA ASP A 75 -10.54 -14.26 4.36
C ASP A 75 -9.12 -14.76 4.02
N TRP A 76 -8.25 -13.85 3.59
CA TRP A 76 -6.83 -14.12 3.32
C TRP A 76 -5.98 -12.89 3.61
N ALA A 77 -4.67 -13.09 3.77
CA ALA A 77 -3.70 -12.06 4.12
C ALA A 77 -2.63 -11.88 3.05
N LEU A 78 -2.15 -10.66 2.89
CA LEU A 78 -0.89 -10.39 2.19
C LEU A 78 0.25 -11.14 2.90
N PRO A 79 1.24 -11.65 2.15
CA PRO A 79 2.25 -12.55 2.71
C PRO A 79 3.37 -11.83 3.49
N PHE A 80 3.29 -10.52 3.70
CA PHE A 80 4.27 -9.66 4.37
C PHE A 80 3.65 -8.90 5.56
N HIS A 81 4.48 -8.18 6.31
CA HIS A 81 4.07 -7.19 7.31
C HIS A 81 4.36 -5.78 6.79
N ASP A 82 3.64 -4.81 7.32
CA ASP A 82 3.72 -3.40 6.93
C ASP A 82 3.55 -3.21 5.41
N GLN A 83 4.52 -2.58 4.75
CA GLN A 83 4.38 -2.19 3.35
C GLN A 83 4.92 -3.25 2.39
N GLY A 84 4.10 -3.64 1.41
CA GLY A 84 4.53 -4.26 0.17
C GLY A 84 4.82 -3.21 -0.90
N SER A 85 5.98 -3.31 -1.54
CA SER A 85 6.38 -2.45 -2.67
C SER A 85 6.13 -3.18 -3.98
N PHE A 86 5.51 -2.51 -4.95
CA PHE A 86 5.36 -3.06 -6.29
C PHE A 86 6.69 -3.03 -7.05
N ASP A 87 7.03 -4.16 -7.66
CA ASP A 87 8.14 -4.29 -8.60
C ASP A 87 7.59 -4.61 -9.99
N SER A 88 7.92 -3.77 -10.97
CA SER A 88 7.41 -3.89 -12.34
C SER A 88 8.04 -5.02 -13.14
N GLU A 89 9.27 -5.43 -12.81
CA GLU A 89 9.95 -6.52 -13.51
C GLU A 89 9.36 -7.88 -13.10
N LEU A 90 8.99 -8.01 -11.82
CA LEU A 90 8.35 -9.20 -11.27
C LEU A 90 6.83 -9.21 -11.40
N ASP A 91 6.20 -8.08 -11.74
CA ASP A 91 4.75 -7.85 -11.70
C ASP A 91 4.14 -8.33 -10.36
N ALA A 92 4.81 -7.97 -9.27
CA ALA A 92 4.54 -8.50 -7.95
C ALA A 92 4.75 -7.46 -6.86
N TRP A 93 4.06 -7.65 -5.74
CA TRP A 93 4.43 -6.99 -4.50
C TRP A 93 5.54 -7.77 -3.80
N ILE A 94 6.56 -7.05 -3.37
CA ILE A 94 7.67 -7.53 -2.55
C ILE A 94 7.51 -6.93 -1.16
N GLY A 95 7.58 -7.76 -0.13
CA GLY A 95 7.50 -7.29 1.26
C GLY A 95 8.32 -8.13 2.22
N LEU A 96 8.54 -7.56 3.41
CA LEU A 96 9.27 -8.23 4.49
C LEU A 96 8.29 -8.95 5.42
N ARG A 97 8.61 -10.18 5.80
CA ARG A 97 7.85 -10.98 6.77
C ARG A 97 8.38 -10.78 8.18
N PHE A 98 7.52 -11.00 9.17
CA PHE A 98 7.87 -10.99 10.60
C PHE A 98 9.02 -11.92 11.00
N ASP A 99 9.35 -12.91 10.18
CA ASP A 99 10.45 -13.86 10.40
C ASP A 99 11.76 -13.45 9.70
N GLY A 100 11.75 -12.33 8.99
CA GLY A 100 12.91 -11.72 8.32
C GLY A 100 13.11 -12.16 6.87
N ALA A 101 12.24 -13.02 6.34
CA ALA A 101 12.28 -13.44 4.95
C ALA A 101 11.66 -12.37 4.03
N ILE A 102 12.19 -12.23 2.82
CA ILE A 102 11.51 -11.50 1.75
C ILE A 102 10.44 -12.42 1.19
N CYS A 103 9.26 -11.89 0.92
CA CYS A 103 8.22 -12.59 0.19
C CYS A 103 7.73 -11.79 -1.01
N THR A 104 7.19 -12.51 -1.98
CA THR A 104 6.61 -11.94 -3.18
C THR A 104 5.25 -12.56 -3.44
N CYS A 105 4.30 -11.76 -3.93
CA CYS A 105 3.04 -12.26 -4.48
C CYS A 105 2.63 -11.43 -5.70
N PRO A 106 2.03 -12.06 -6.73
CA PRO A 106 1.49 -11.33 -7.87
C PRO A 106 0.49 -10.26 -7.44
N VAL A 107 0.43 -9.18 -8.22
CA VAL A 107 -0.57 -8.14 -8.01
C VAL A 107 -1.96 -8.71 -8.22
N VAL A 108 -2.85 -8.46 -7.26
CA VAL A 108 -4.24 -8.90 -7.33
C VAL A 108 -5.04 -7.87 -8.11
N SER A 109 -5.75 -8.30 -9.15
CA SER A 109 -6.64 -7.42 -9.89
C SER A 109 -7.78 -6.92 -8.98
N PRO A 110 -7.97 -5.59 -8.85
CA PRO A 110 -9.10 -5.03 -8.13
C PRO A 110 -10.38 -5.50 -8.81
N THR A 111 -11.32 -6.06 -8.03
CA THR A 111 -12.63 -6.37 -8.60
C THR A 111 -13.32 -5.05 -8.91
N THR A 112 -13.56 -4.76 -10.19
CA THR A 112 -14.46 -3.67 -10.58
C THR A 112 -15.84 -4.07 -10.09
N ALA A 113 -16.32 -3.41 -9.04
CA ALA A 113 -17.68 -3.57 -8.54
C ALA A 113 -18.66 -3.11 -9.63
N THR A 114 -18.95 -3.98 -10.58
CA THR A 114 -20.05 -3.78 -11.51
C THR A 114 -21.31 -4.04 -10.69
N ALA A 115 -22.22 -3.06 -10.63
CA ALA A 115 -23.40 -3.04 -9.76
C ALA A 115 -24.49 -4.08 -10.12
N THR A 116 -24.10 -5.23 -10.66
CA THR A 116 -25.01 -6.28 -11.10
C THR A 116 -24.96 -7.43 -10.08
N PRO A 117 -26.08 -7.75 -9.41
CA PRO A 117 -26.19 -8.99 -8.65
C PRO A 117 -25.94 -10.21 -9.55
N PRO A 118 -25.29 -11.28 -9.05
CA PRO A 118 -24.86 -11.49 -7.67
C PRO A 118 -23.54 -10.78 -7.34
N ALA A 119 -23.29 -10.54 -6.05
CA ALA A 119 -22.02 -10.03 -5.57
C ALA A 119 -20.86 -10.87 -6.15
N PRO A 120 -19.77 -10.24 -6.61
CA PRO A 120 -18.65 -10.98 -7.17
C PRO A 120 -18.09 -11.98 -6.14
N PRO A 121 -17.62 -13.15 -6.60
CA PRO A 121 -17.05 -14.16 -5.70
C PRO A 121 -15.84 -13.59 -4.94
N PRO A 122 -15.55 -14.11 -3.72
CA PRO A 122 -14.35 -13.73 -2.99
C PRO A 122 -13.11 -13.88 -3.86
N VAL A 123 -12.23 -12.89 -3.82
CA VAL A 123 -10.97 -12.94 -4.55
C VAL A 123 -10.09 -14.02 -3.91
N LYS A 124 -9.57 -14.94 -4.72
CA LYS A 124 -8.66 -15.98 -4.26
C LYS A 124 -7.36 -15.33 -3.76
N GLN A 125 -6.81 -15.84 -2.67
CA GLN A 125 -5.47 -15.45 -2.21
C GLN A 125 -4.45 -15.65 -3.36
N PRO A 126 -3.60 -14.65 -3.65
CA PRO A 126 -2.54 -14.83 -4.63
C PRO A 126 -1.55 -15.89 -4.16
N ASP A 127 -1.02 -16.68 -5.09
CA ASP A 127 0.11 -17.53 -4.79
C ASP A 127 1.30 -16.65 -4.37
N TRP A 128 2.10 -17.11 -3.42
CA TRP A 128 3.22 -16.32 -2.90
C TRP A 128 4.46 -17.18 -2.75
N LYS A 129 5.62 -16.54 -2.82
CA LYS A 129 6.94 -17.14 -2.63
C LYS A 129 7.69 -16.39 -1.55
N MET A 130 8.70 -17.03 -0.97
CA MET A 130 9.62 -16.37 -0.05
C MET A 130 11.04 -16.87 -0.23
N THR A 131 12.00 -16.09 0.25
CA THR A 131 13.40 -16.49 0.34
C THR A 131 13.59 -17.48 1.47
N ASP A 132 14.47 -18.47 1.28
CA ASP A 132 14.93 -19.33 2.37
C ASP A 132 15.84 -18.57 3.34
N GLU A 133 16.54 -17.55 2.82
CA GLU A 133 17.39 -16.65 3.57
C GLU A 133 16.58 -15.60 4.34
N LYS A 134 17.05 -15.29 5.55
CA LYS A 134 16.48 -14.25 6.40
C LYS A 134 17.45 -13.09 6.46
N LEU A 135 17.03 -11.94 5.94
CA LEU A 135 17.87 -10.74 5.88
C LEU A 135 17.90 -9.98 7.21
N VAL A 136 16.87 -10.19 8.03
CA VAL A 136 16.74 -9.54 9.34
C VAL A 136 16.52 -10.61 10.39
N TYR A 137 17.41 -10.67 11.38
CA TYR A 137 17.14 -11.50 12.55
C TYR A 137 16.21 -10.70 13.46
N ALA A 138 14.97 -11.16 13.62
CA ALA A 138 14.03 -10.61 14.58
C ALA A 138 14.49 -10.95 16.02
N TYR A 139 15.45 -10.20 16.55
CA TYR A 139 15.88 -10.34 17.94
C TYR A 139 14.95 -9.52 18.83
N SER A 140 14.09 -10.27 19.55
CA SER A 140 13.37 -9.90 20.77
C SER A 140 12.14 -9.00 20.68
N GLU A 141 11.15 -9.37 21.51
CA GLU A 141 9.92 -8.64 21.87
C GLU A 141 8.77 -8.60 20.86
N GLY A 142 8.80 -9.42 19.80
CA GLY A 142 7.61 -9.63 18.97
C GLY A 142 7.26 -8.49 18.01
N PHE A 143 8.16 -7.52 17.85
CA PHE A 143 8.04 -6.45 16.86
C PHE A 143 9.21 -6.49 15.90
N MET A 144 8.92 -6.52 14.61
CA MET A 144 9.94 -6.32 13.59
C MET A 144 10.24 -4.82 13.49
N THR A 145 11.50 -4.43 13.70
CA THR A 145 11.94 -3.02 13.59
C THR A 145 12.52 -2.67 12.23
N ALA A 146 12.51 -3.63 11.30
CA ALA A 146 13.02 -3.45 9.95
C ALA A 146 11.88 -3.23 8.97
N THR A 147 12.09 -2.32 8.02
CA THR A 147 11.17 -2.04 6.92
C THR A 147 11.93 -2.20 5.61
N LEU A 148 11.27 -2.78 4.61
CA LEU A 148 11.81 -2.84 3.25
C LEU A 148 11.54 -1.52 2.54
N ALA A 149 12.61 -0.80 2.17
CA ALA A 149 12.52 0.40 1.37
C ALA A 149 12.87 0.10 -0.09
N TYR A 150 11.99 0.46 -1.01
CA TYR A 150 12.29 0.41 -2.44
C TYR A 150 13.22 1.56 -2.83
N MET A 151 14.41 1.25 -3.33
CA MET A 151 15.47 2.22 -3.64
C MET A 151 15.58 2.56 -5.13
N GLY A 152 14.67 2.05 -5.96
CA GLY A 152 14.72 2.23 -7.42
C GLY A 152 15.66 1.25 -8.12
N HIS A 153 15.54 1.19 -9.44
CA HIS A 153 16.46 0.45 -10.29
C HIS A 153 17.78 1.23 -10.37
N SER A 154 18.88 0.65 -9.88
CA SER A 154 20.20 1.20 -10.21
C SER A 154 20.51 0.86 -11.67
N SER A 155 20.33 1.83 -12.57
CA SER A 155 20.91 1.73 -13.91
C SER A 155 22.43 1.89 -13.78
N SER A 156 23.14 0.81 -13.47
CA SER A 156 24.59 0.79 -13.65
C SER A 156 24.87 0.70 -15.14
N ASN A 157 24.87 1.85 -15.82
CA ASN A 157 25.59 1.97 -17.09
C ASN A 157 27.08 1.84 -16.76
N LEU A 158 27.63 0.63 -16.93
CA LEU A 158 29.05 0.49 -17.20
C LEU A 158 29.23 0.79 -18.70
N GLU A 159 29.65 2.02 -18.99
CA GLU A 159 30.44 2.31 -20.20
C GLU A 159 31.91 1.96 -19.96
#